data_AF-A0A2S8WSV2-F1
#
_entry.id   AF-A0A2S8WSV2-F1
#
_cell.length_a   1.000
_cell.length_b   1.000
_cell.length_c   1.000
_cell.angle_alpha   90.00
_cell.angle_beta   90.00
_cell.angle_gamma   90.00
#
_symmetry.space_group_name_H-M   'P 1'
#
loop_
_entity.id
_entity.type
_entity.pdbx_description
1 polymer ?
#
loop_
_entity_poly.entity_id
_entity_poly.type
_entity_poly.pdbx_seq_one_letter_code
_entity_poly.pdbx_strand_id
1 'polypeptide(L)'
;MNAVSLGATRPTVEDPMAFRNVLGHFPTGIVLITGIADDGEPVGMIVGSFTSVSLDPPLVGFLPTVSSYTFKRLRTAKSFCVNVLAGDQEDICRRFAGRTENKFDAVDWTPSPSGAPVLEGVVAFIDCTFESIADAGDHHIVVGAVQELQVCRPVAPLLFFQGGYGQFAPMSLHAPFETDLIAGVRLAEQGRAEMDWLAASLGAECTAMAVVNDQMAVMVAGTGSSWDAEARLGERIPLMPPMGELCLAWEDEDAIQRWLDRALPSDDCSPHEYRERLRAVRNRGWSVTMKGDYRDEEVFAALREYSSGRYTPAQERHIREIISRTSSSYAPITLLDGERYEVDSLLAPVWDSAGKVRLVLRITHLPSSVTAQQITAWADQLMLTATAMSIAPTARG
;
A
#
# COMPACT_ATOMS: atom_id res chain seq x y z
N MET A 1 -13.19 -40.92 -28.14
CA MET A 1 -13.75 -39.72 -27.48
C MET A 1 -14.06 -38.72 -28.57
N ASN A 2 -15.32 -38.28 -28.63
CA ASN A 2 -15.85 -37.50 -29.75
C ASN A 2 -15.25 -36.10 -29.80
N ALA A 3 -14.69 -35.73 -30.95
CA ALA A 3 -14.37 -34.34 -31.27
C ALA A 3 -15.68 -33.56 -31.36
N VAL A 4 -15.93 -32.68 -30.39
CA VAL A 4 -17.02 -31.71 -30.46
C VAL A 4 -16.60 -30.66 -31.49
N SER A 5 -17.15 -30.74 -32.70
CA SER A 5 -17.08 -29.67 -33.68
C SER A 5 -17.98 -28.54 -33.18
N LEU A 6 -17.38 -27.55 -32.51
CA LEU A 6 -18.06 -26.29 -32.19
C LEU A 6 -18.16 -25.48 -33.49
N GLY A 7 -19.24 -25.72 -34.24
CA GLY A 7 -19.73 -24.82 -35.27
C GLY A 7 -20.24 -23.53 -34.65
N ALA A 8 -19.32 -22.71 -34.14
CA ALA A 8 -19.60 -21.34 -33.76
C ALA A 8 -19.08 -20.44 -34.88
N THR A 9 -19.97 -19.73 -35.57
CA THR A 9 -19.61 -18.53 -36.32
C THR A 9 -18.81 -17.64 -35.38
N ARG A 10 -17.49 -17.51 -35.60
CA ARG A 10 -16.66 -16.54 -34.89
C ARG A 10 -17.34 -15.18 -35.06
N PRO A 11 -17.68 -14.46 -33.98
CA PRO A 11 -18.11 -13.09 -34.12
C PRO A 11 -17.01 -12.34 -34.88
N THR A 12 -17.36 -11.82 -36.06
CA THR A 12 -16.46 -10.96 -36.82
C THR A 12 -16.39 -9.65 -36.06
N VAL A 13 -15.25 -9.37 -35.45
CA VAL A 13 -14.97 -8.01 -34.99
C VAL A 13 -14.71 -7.18 -36.25
N GLU A 14 -15.79 -6.62 -36.81
CA GLU A 14 -15.77 -5.92 -38.10
C GLU A 14 -14.94 -4.63 -38.06
N ASP A 15 -14.70 -4.08 -36.87
CA ASP A 15 -13.88 -2.89 -36.64
C ASP A 15 -12.67 -3.18 -35.72
N PRO A 16 -11.44 -3.26 -36.27
CA PRO A 16 -10.21 -3.39 -35.50
C PRO A 16 -9.95 -2.24 -34.51
N MET A 17 -10.55 -1.07 -34.71
CA MET A 17 -10.49 0.01 -33.74
C MET A 17 -11.41 -0.24 -32.56
N ALA A 18 -12.65 -0.70 -32.79
CA ALA A 18 -13.56 -1.12 -31.74
C ALA A 18 -12.94 -2.24 -30.86
N PHE A 19 -12.27 -3.23 -31.46
CA PHE A 19 -11.54 -4.27 -30.73
C PHE A 19 -10.51 -3.68 -29.77
N ARG A 20 -9.63 -2.81 -30.29
CA ARG A 20 -8.57 -2.15 -29.52
C ARG A 20 -9.13 -1.24 -28.44
N ASN A 21 -10.21 -0.53 -28.73
CA ASN A 21 -10.87 0.34 -27.78
C ASN A 21 -11.43 -0.47 -26.60
N VAL A 22 -12.14 -1.56 -26.86
CA VAL A 22 -12.68 -2.44 -25.81
C VAL A 22 -11.55 -3.03 -24.97
N LEU A 23 -10.50 -3.57 -25.60
CA LEU A 23 -9.37 -4.13 -24.87
C LEU A 23 -8.57 -3.08 -24.09
N GLY A 24 -8.57 -1.82 -24.53
CA GLY A 24 -7.97 -0.71 -23.78
C GLY A 24 -8.60 -0.45 -22.41
N HIS A 25 -9.77 -1.02 -22.12
CA HIS A 25 -10.43 -0.96 -20.81
C HIS A 25 -9.90 -2.02 -19.83
N PHE A 26 -9.06 -2.95 -20.28
CA PHE A 26 -8.37 -3.91 -19.42
C PHE A 26 -6.96 -3.38 -19.13
N PRO A 27 -6.69 -2.82 -17.92
CA PRO A 27 -5.39 -2.26 -17.61
C PRO A 27 -4.32 -3.36 -17.58
N THR A 28 -3.11 -3.00 -17.99
CA THR A 28 -1.98 -3.93 -18.00
C THR A 28 -0.80 -3.34 -17.24
N GLY A 29 -0.04 -4.19 -16.56
CA GLY A 29 1.32 -3.83 -16.16
C GLY A 29 2.21 -3.75 -17.40
N ILE A 30 3.23 -2.89 -17.35
CA ILE A 30 4.22 -2.79 -18.42
C ILE A 30 5.51 -3.48 -17.99
N VAL A 31 6.00 -4.37 -18.84
CA VAL A 31 7.32 -4.99 -18.64
C VAL A 31 8.20 -4.76 -19.86
N LEU A 32 9.50 -4.68 -19.62
CA LEU A 32 10.53 -4.75 -20.66
C LEU A 32 11.09 -6.17 -20.71
N ILE A 33 10.87 -6.88 -21.82
CA ILE A 33 11.51 -8.17 -22.06
C ILE A 33 12.89 -7.90 -22.65
N THR A 34 13.95 -8.41 -22.04
CA THR A 34 15.34 -8.25 -22.48
C THR A 34 16.01 -9.59 -22.74
N GLY A 35 17.06 -9.58 -23.55
CA GLY A 35 17.94 -10.73 -23.76
C GLY A 35 19.20 -10.31 -24.49
N ILE A 36 20.16 -11.23 -24.57
CA ILE A 36 21.36 -11.08 -25.41
C ILE A 36 21.17 -11.92 -26.66
N ALA A 37 21.07 -11.28 -27.82
CA ALA A 37 20.88 -11.97 -29.09
C ALA A 37 22.13 -12.79 -29.50
N ASP A 38 22.00 -13.62 -30.53
CA ASP A 38 23.10 -14.46 -31.03
C ASP A 38 24.30 -13.67 -31.59
N ASP A 39 24.06 -12.43 -32.01
CA ASP A 39 25.09 -11.44 -32.38
C ASP A 39 25.85 -10.85 -31.17
N GLY A 40 25.43 -11.18 -29.94
CA GLY A 40 26.04 -10.70 -28.70
C GLY A 40 25.50 -9.36 -28.19
N GLU A 41 24.59 -8.73 -28.93
CA GLU A 41 24.05 -7.42 -28.57
C GLU A 41 22.80 -7.52 -27.67
N PRO A 42 22.61 -6.61 -26.71
CA PRO A 42 21.40 -6.56 -25.92
C PRO A 42 20.20 -6.12 -26.77
N VAL A 43 19.08 -6.81 -26.57
CA VAL A 43 17.82 -6.54 -27.26
C VAL A 43 16.70 -6.46 -26.24
N GLY A 44 15.76 -5.53 -26.44
CA GLY A 44 14.68 -5.29 -25.49
C GLY A 44 13.39 -4.82 -26.15
N MET A 45 12.24 -5.35 -25.71
CA MET A 45 10.91 -4.94 -26.16
C MET A 45 9.93 -4.72 -25.01
N ILE A 46 9.16 -3.64 -25.09
CA ILE A 46 8.04 -3.39 -24.18
C ILE A 46 6.87 -4.30 -24.55
N VAL A 47 6.28 -4.93 -23.54
CA VAL A 47 5.02 -5.67 -23.68
C VAL A 47 4.07 -5.33 -22.54
N GLY A 48 2.80 -5.17 -22.87
CA GLY A 48 1.69 -5.13 -21.91
C GLY A 48 0.94 -6.47 -21.80
N SER A 49 1.37 -7.49 -22.53
CA SER A 49 0.72 -8.81 -22.60
C SER A 49 1.28 -9.84 -21.62
N PHE A 50 2.13 -9.41 -20.69
CA PHE A 50 2.78 -10.29 -19.73
C PHE A 50 1.78 -10.89 -18.73
N THR A 51 1.92 -12.19 -18.43
CA THR A 51 1.09 -12.89 -17.44
C THR A 51 1.84 -14.07 -16.80
N SER A 52 1.44 -14.45 -15.59
CA SER A 52 1.76 -15.77 -15.03
C SER A 52 0.97 -16.86 -15.76
N VAL A 53 1.58 -18.03 -15.97
CA VAL A 53 0.99 -19.17 -16.68
C VAL A 53 0.80 -20.38 -15.75
N SER A 54 1.81 -20.71 -14.95
CA SER A 54 1.78 -21.88 -14.06
C SER A 54 2.64 -21.65 -12.82
N LEU A 55 2.27 -22.30 -11.72
CA LEU A 55 3.05 -22.33 -10.47
C LEU A 55 4.00 -23.54 -10.42
N ASP A 56 3.56 -24.71 -10.89
CA ASP A 56 4.35 -25.95 -10.90
C ASP A 56 4.16 -26.71 -12.24
N PRO A 57 5.15 -26.66 -13.17
CA PRO A 57 6.38 -25.87 -13.08
C PRO A 57 6.10 -24.35 -13.14
N PRO A 58 7.02 -23.49 -12.65
CA PRO A 58 6.83 -22.04 -12.66
C PRO A 58 7.00 -21.49 -14.07
N LEU A 59 5.90 -21.02 -14.67
CA LEU A 59 5.86 -20.52 -16.05
C LEU A 59 5.25 -19.13 -16.12
N VAL A 60 5.79 -18.32 -17.02
CA VAL A 60 5.26 -16.99 -17.40
C VAL A 60 5.10 -16.91 -18.92
N GLY A 61 4.35 -15.92 -19.41
CA GLY A 61 4.17 -15.74 -20.84
C GLY A 61 3.97 -14.31 -21.28
N PHE A 62 4.22 -14.05 -22.56
CA PHE A 62 3.96 -12.78 -23.23
C PHE A 62 3.66 -12.99 -24.71
N LEU A 63 3.06 -11.97 -25.33
CA LEU A 63 2.52 -12.05 -26.69
C LEU A 63 3.18 -11.00 -27.59
N PRO A 64 4.28 -11.31 -28.29
CA PRO A 64 4.87 -10.44 -29.30
C PRO A 64 4.16 -10.63 -30.66
N THR A 65 4.07 -9.56 -31.47
CA THR A 65 3.57 -9.68 -32.85
C THR A 65 4.52 -10.50 -33.71
N VAL A 66 3.98 -11.29 -34.65
CA VAL A 66 4.77 -12.08 -35.62
C VAL A 66 5.67 -11.17 -36.49
N SER A 67 5.25 -9.93 -36.72
CA SER A 67 5.99 -8.92 -37.49
C SER A 67 7.12 -8.23 -36.70
N SER A 68 7.19 -8.39 -35.38
CA SER A 68 8.17 -7.69 -34.52
C SER A 68 9.62 -8.06 -34.88
N TYR A 69 10.37 -7.06 -35.36
CA TYR A 69 11.80 -7.20 -35.62
C TYR A 69 12.58 -7.48 -34.33
N THR A 70 12.24 -6.78 -33.25
CA THR A 70 12.88 -6.95 -31.95
C THR A 70 12.68 -8.37 -31.41
N PHE A 71 11.47 -8.93 -31.56
CA PHE A 71 11.23 -10.31 -31.12
C PHE A 71 11.99 -11.34 -31.96
N LYS A 72 12.10 -11.12 -33.28
CA LYS A 72 12.90 -11.99 -34.16
C LYS A 72 14.36 -12.07 -33.75
N ARG A 73 14.94 -10.98 -33.22
CA ARG A 73 16.27 -10.98 -32.60
C ARG A 73 16.25 -11.62 -31.21
N LEU A 74 15.32 -11.21 -30.35
CA LEU A 74 15.22 -11.71 -28.96
C LEU A 74 15.07 -13.24 -28.90
N ARG A 75 14.29 -13.86 -29.78
CA ARG A 75 14.10 -15.32 -29.79
C ARG A 75 15.37 -16.14 -30.14
N THR A 76 16.45 -15.48 -30.55
CA THR A 76 17.76 -16.13 -30.76
C THR A 76 18.57 -16.22 -29.46
N ALA A 77 18.18 -15.45 -28.43
CA ALA A 77 18.82 -15.45 -27.14
C ALA A 77 18.65 -16.81 -26.43
N LYS A 78 19.64 -17.18 -25.61
CA LYS A 78 19.58 -18.41 -24.79
C LYS A 78 18.55 -18.30 -23.66
N SER A 79 18.37 -17.09 -23.15
CA SER A 79 17.53 -16.72 -22.01
C SER A 79 16.95 -15.33 -22.26
N PHE A 80 15.92 -14.99 -21.50
CA PHE A 80 15.37 -13.64 -21.48
C PHE A 80 15.02 -13.24 -20.05
N CYS A 81 14.97 -11.94 -19.79
CA CYS A 81 14.55 -11.41 -18.50
C CYS A 81 13.31 -10.52 -18.67
N VAL A 82 12.36 -10.66 -17.75
CA VAL A 82 11.20 -9.78 -17.63
C VAL A 82 11.52 -8.72 -16.60
N ASN A 83 11.61 -7.46 -17.02
CA ASN A 83 11.83 -6.31 -16.16
C ASN A 83 10.49 -5.62 -15.89
N VAL A 84 9.97 -5.75 -14.68
CA VAL A 84 8.72 -5.07 -14.27
C VAL A 84 9.01 -3.61 -14.00
N LEU A 85 8.50 -2.71 -14.85
CA LEU A 85 8.85 -1.29 -14.78
C LEU A 85 8.15 -0.60 -13.60
N ALA A 86 8.90 0.26 -12.92
CA ALA A 86 8.37 1.14 -11.89
C ALA A 86 7.63 2.33 -12.50
N GLY A 87 6.69 2.89 -11.75
CA GLY A 87 5.84 3.99 -12.20
C GLY A 87 6.56 5.28 -12.58
N ASP A 88 7.84 5.42 -12.21
CA ASP A 88 8.75 6.52 -12.58
C ASP A 88 9.56 6.24 -13.85
N GLN A 89 9.42 5.07 -14.48
CA GLN A 89 10.19 4.62 -15.65
C GLN A 89 9.42 4.74 -16.99
N GLU A 90 8.55 5.76 -17.10
CA GLU A 90 7.82 6.04 -18.35
C GLU A 90 8.76 6.35 -19.53
N ASP A 91 9.86 7.06 -19.25
CA ASP A 91 10.89 7.41 -20.22
C ASP A 91 11.58 6.18 -20.81
N ILE A 92 11.90 5.18 -19.98
CA ILE A 92 12.41 3.87 -20.40
C ILE A 92 11.38 3.19 -21.30
N CYS A 93 10.11 3.14 -20.88
CA CYS A 93 9.04 2.56 -21.69
C CYS A 93 8.95 3.22 -23.08
N ARG A 94 8.94 4.55 -23.14
CA ARG A 94 8.89 5.30 -24.42
C ARG A 94 10.12 5.05 -25.29
N ARG A 95 11.32 4.98 -24.70
CA ARG A 95 12.56 4.67 -25.41
C ARG A 95 12.51 3.28 -26.05
N PHE A 96 12.08 2.28 -25.29
CA PHE A 96 12.04 0.90 -25.77
C PHE A 96 10.86 0.60 -26.71
N ALA A 97 9.77 1.35 -26.63
CA ALA A 97 8.68 1.32 -27.61
C ALA A 97 9.01 2.04 -28.93
N GLY A 98 9.92 3.03 -28.90
CA GLY A 98 10.34 3.80 -30.06
C GLY A 98 11.31 3.09 -31.02
N ARG A 99 11.71 3.81 -32.08
CA ARG A 99 12.70 3.35 -33.10
C ARG A 99 14.14 3.77 -32.78
N THR A 100 14.42 4.20 -31.56
CA THR A 100 15.74 4.63 -31.13
C THR A 100 16.77 3.51 -31.33
N GLU A 101 17.88 3.81 -31.98
CA GLU A 101 19.05 2.92 -32.07
C GLU A 101 19.80 2.90 -30.74
N ASN A 102 20.55 1.83 -30.46
CA ASN A 102 21.37 1.67 -29.26
C ASN A 102 20.65 2.02 -27.94
N LYS A 103 19.45 1.44 -27.76
CA LYS A 103 18.56 1.74 -26.61
C LYS A 103 19.23 1.52 -25.25
N PHE A 104 20.16 0.56 -25.18
CA PHE A 104 20.86 0.17 -23.97
C PHE A 104 22.03 1.10 -23.58
N ASP A 105 22.50 1.97 -24.46
CA ASP A 105 23.63 2.89 -24.16
C ASP A 105 23.28 3.97 -23.14
N ALA A 106 21.99 4.20 -22.92
CA ALA A 106 21.45 5.27 -22.09
C ALA A 106 20.60 4.76 -20.93
N VAL A 107 20.74 3.47 -20.59
CA VAL A 107 20.12 2.86 -19.42
C VAL A 107 21.14 1.95 -18.74
N ASP A 108 21.22 2.06 -17.41
CA ASP A 108 22.06 1.18 -16.62
C ASP A 108 21.39 -0.18 -16.45
N TRP A 109 22.17 -1.24 -16.59
CA TRP A 109 21.70 -2.61 -16.42
C TRP A 109 22.81 -3.54 -15.96
N THR A 110 22.42 -4.64 -15.32
CA THR A 110 23.32 -5.71 -14.88
C THR A 110 22.83 -7.05 -15.42
N PRO A 111 23.71 -8.04 -15.64
CA PRO A 111 23.27 -9.34 -16.13
C PRO A 111 22.49 -10.11 -15.04
N SER A 112 21.38 -10.72 -15.44
CA SER A 112 20.70 -11.77 -14.66
C SER A 112 21.62 -12.99 -14.48
N PRO A 113 21.28 -13.95 -13.61
CA PRO A 113 21.99 -15.23 -13.50
C PRO A 113 22.16 -15.94 -14.84
N SER A 114 21.15 -15.90 -15.72
CA SER A 114 21.22 -16.44 -17.08
C SER A 114 21.81 -15.49 -18.12
N GLY A 115 22.28 -14.30 -17.71
CA GLY A 115 22.99 -13.33 -18.53
C GLY A 115 22.12 -12.30 -19.27
N ALA A 116 20.81 -12.31 -19.09
CA ALA A 116 19.91 -11.34 -19.73
C ALA A 116 19.91 -9.99 -18.98
N PRO A 117 19.74 -8.83 -19.66
CA PRO A 117 19.79 -7.53 -18.99
C PRO A 117 18.69 -7.30 -17.94
N VAL A 118 19.08 -6.99 -16.70
CA VAL A 118 18.23 -6.48 -15.62
C VAL A 118 18.48 -4.98 -15.50
N LEU A 119 17.47 -4.17 -15.81
CA LEU A 119 17.60 -2.71 -15.74
C LEU A 119 17.66 -2.25 -14.28
N GLU A 120 18.46 -1.21 -14.03
CA GLU A 120 18.41 -0.51 -12.75
C GLU A 120 17.03 0.15 -12.56
N GLY A 121 16.55 0.19 -11.31
CA GLY A 121 15.30 0.87 -11.02
C GLY A 121 14.03 0.05 -11.27
N VAL A 122 14.11 -1.21 -11.68
CA VAL A 122 12.89 -2.02 -11.90
C VAL A 122 12.23 -2.42 -10.58
N VAL A 123 10.91 -2.67 -10.60
CA VAL A 123 10.17 -3.20 -9.44
C VAL A 123 10.65 -4.60 -9.12
N ALA A 124 10.74 -5.44 -10.14
CA ALA A 124 11.16 -6.83 -10.04
C ALA A 124 11.77 -7.30 -11.37
N PHE A 125 12.59 -8.35 -11.29
CA PHE A 125 13.03 -9.09 -12.47
C PHE A 125 12.60 -10.56 -12.38
N ILE A 126 12.42 -11.18 -13.54
CA ILE A 126 12.11 -12.61 -13.69
C ILE A 126 13.01 -13.16 -14.79
N ASP A 127 13.99 -13.97 -14.43
CA ASP A 127 14.95 -14.60 -15.33
C ASP A 127 14.38 -15.92 -15.87
N CYS A 128 14.40 -16.09 -17.19
CA CYS A 128 13.66 -17.15 -17.87
C CYS A 128 14.47 -17.78 -19.02
N THR A 129 14.18 -19.05 -19.29
CA THR A 129 14.51 -19.71 -20.57
C THR A 129 13.24 -19.89 -21.39
N PHE A 130 13.37 -19.97 -22.72
CA PHE A 130 12.24 -20.24 -23.59
C PHE A 130 11.76 -21.69 -23.41
N GLU A 131 10.48 -21.86 -23.04
CA GLU A 131 9.81 -23.16 -22.91
C GLU A 131 9.10 -23.53 -24.21
N SER A 132 8.29 -22.62 -24.75
CA SER A 132 7.61 -22.82 -26.04
C SER A 132 7.25 -21.51 -26.71
N ILE A 133 7.11 -21.56 -28.04
CA ILE A 133 6.64 -20.46 -28.88
C ILE A 133 5.60 -21.04 -29.84
N ALA A 134 4.34 -20.61 -29.71
CA ALA A 134 3.25 -21.07 -30.55
C ALA A 134 2.61 -19.92 -31.34
N ASP A 135 2.05 -20.21 -32.52
CA ASP A 135 1.33 -19.21 -33.30
C ASP A 135 -0.09 -18.97 -32.74
N ALA A 136 -0.47 -17.70 -32.62
CA ALA A 136 -1.78 -17.27 -32.14
C ALA A 136 -2.28 -16.08 -32.96
N GLY A 137 -2.69 -16.35 -34.20
CA GLY A 137 -3.13 -15.31 -35.13
C GLY A 137 -1.97 -14.45 -35.61
N ASP A 138 -2.02 -13.15 -35.32
CA ASP A 138 -0.96 -12.17 -35.65
C ASP A 138 0.10 -12.01 -34.55
N HIS A 139 0.00 -12.80 -33.48
CA HIS A 139 0.96 -12.86 -32.38
C HIS A 139 1.52 -14.28 -32.19
N HIS A 140 2.64 -14.36 -31.49
CA HIS A 140 3.07 -15.61 -30.87
C HIS A 140 2.60 -15.67 -29.42
N ILE A 141 2.39 -16.87 -28.89
CA ILE A 141 2.36 -17.15 -27.45
C ILE A 141 3.75 -17.63 -27.07
N VAL A 142 4.49 -16.81 -26.34
CA VAL A 142 5.79 -17.19 -25.77
C VAL A 142 5.58 -17.60 -24.34
N VAL A 143 6.04 -18.80 -23.99
CA VAL A 143 6.08 -19.31 -22.62
C VAL A 143 7.54 -19.42 -22.20
N GLY A 144 7.85 -18.89 -21.02
CA GLY A 144 9.16 -19.01 -20.39
C GLY A 144 9.12 -19.81 -19.11
N ALA A 145 10.13 -20.66 -18.93
CA ALA A 145 10.38 -21.36 -17.66
C ALA A 145 11.21 -20.46 -16.75
N VAL A 146 10.66 -20.14 -15.57
CA VAL A 146 11.30 -19.25 -14.61
C VAL A 146 12.47 -19.97 -13.94
N GLN A 147 13.65 -19.35 -14.01
CA GLN A 147 14.87 -19.84 -13.37
C GLN A 147 15.12 -19.13 -12.04
N GLU A 148 14.92 -17.82 -12.02
CA GLU A 148 15.08 -16.98 -10.83
C GLU A 148 14.17 -15.76 -10.91
N LEU A 149 13.76 -15.21 -9.77
CA LEU A 149 12.95 -14.00 -9.70
C LEU A 149 13.23 -13.24 -8.41
N GLN A 150 13.21 -11.92 -8.47
CA GLN A 150 13.46 -11.08 -7.30
C GLN A 150 12.70 -9.76 -7.39
N VAL A 151 12.18 -9.32 -6.24
CA VAL A 151 11.74 -7.92 -6.05
C VAL A 151 12.98 -7.05 -5.83
N CYS A 152 13.17 -6.04 -6.67
CA CYS A 152 14.28 -5.10 -6.59
C CYS A 152 13.87 -3.81 -5.87
N ARG A 153 12.77 -3.19 -6.30
CA ARG A 153 12.20 -1.99 -5.68
C ARG A 153 10.73 -2.23 -5.33
N PRO A 154 10.33 -2.16 -4.05
CA PRO A 154 8.94 -2.30 -3.67
C PRO A 154 8.18 -0.97 -3.87
N VAL A 155 8.02 -0.53 -5.11
CA VAL A 155 7.29 0.71 -5.50
C VAL A 155 6.13 0.39 -6.45
N ALA A 156 5.26 1.38 -6.72
CA ALA A 156 4.15 1.22 -7.65
C ALA A 156 4.65 0.84 -9.06
N PRO A 157 4.06 -0.17 -9.73
CA PRO A 157 4.42 -0.49 -11.10
C PRO A 157 3.85 0.52 -12.09
N LEU A 158 4.49 0.64 -13.24
CA LEU A 158 3.95 1.36 -14.39
C LEU A 158 2.81 0.56 -15.01
N LEU A 159 1.68 1.22 -15.21
CA LEU A 159 0.49 0.67 -15.87
C LEU A 159 0.24 1.36 -17.21
N PHE A 160 -0.41 0.62 -18.11
CA PHE A 160 -1.01 1.14 -19.33
C PHE A 160 -2.52 0.95 -19.30
N PHE A 161 -3.26 2.04 -19.49
CA PHE A 161 -4.73 2.03 -19.49
C PHE A 161 -5.27 3.07 -20.49
N GLN A 162 -6.19 2.66 -21.37
CA GLN A 162 -6.83 3.52 -22.39
C GLN A 162 -5.87 4.42 -23.20
N GLY A 163 -4.66 3.93 -23.52
CA GLY A 163 -3.69 4.68 -24.31
C GLY A 163 -2.75 5.60 -23.51
N GLY A 164 -2.94 5.68 -22.18
CA GLY A 164 -2.13 6.47 -21.27
C GLY A 164 -1.28 5.62 -20.32
N TYR A 165 -0.24 6.25 -19.79
CA TYR A 165 0.56 5.72 -18.69
C TYR A 165 -0.05 6.14 -17.36
N GLY A 166 0.05 5.27 -16.37
CA GLY A 166 -0.38 5.54 -15.01
C GLY A 166 0.32 4.62 -14.02
N GLN A 167 -0.14 4.66 -12.77
CA GLN A 167 0.34 3.78 -11.71
C GLN A 167 -0.85 3.07 -11.09
N PHE A 168 -0.62 1.88 -10.54
CA PHE A 168 -1.64 1.25 -9.72
C PHE A 168 -1.90 2.14 -8.51
N ALA A 169 -3.17 2.41 -8.22
CA ALA A 169 -3.57 2.90 -6.91
C ALA A 169 -4.76 2.13 -6.35
N PRO A 170 -4.63 1.48 -5.17
CA PRO A 170 -5.74 0.80 -4.56
C PRO A 170 -6.80 1.83 -4.25
N MET A 171 -8.06 1.49 -4.51
CA MET A 171 -9.20 2.37 -4.28
C MET A 171 -9.36 2.75 -2.80
N SER A 172 -8.72 2.00 -1.91
CA SER A 172 -8.61 2.30 -0.50
C SER A 172 -7.60 3.42 -0.20
N LEU A 173 -6.77 3.87 -1.15
CA LEU A 173 -5.74 4.90 -0.95
C LEU A 173 -5.89 6.03 -2.00
N HIS A 174 -6.51 7.15 -1.62
CA HIS A 174 -6.75 8.32 -2.49
C HIS A 174 -5.61 9.37 -2.51
N ALA A 175 -4.32 8.99 -2.48
CA ALA A 175 -3.15 9.90 -2.52
C ALA A 175 -2.05 9.27 -3.37
N PRO A 176 -1.11 10.07 -3.92
CA PRO A 176 0.05 9.53 -4.63
C PRO A 176 0.78 8.45 -3.82
N PHE A 177 1.29 7.44 -4.51
CA PHE A 177 2.10 6.36 -3.96
C PHE A 177 3.38 6.94 -3.36
N GLU A 178 3.34 7.23 -2.09
CA GLU A 178 4.52 7.64 -1.36
C GLU A 178 5.17 6.41 -0.72
N THR A 179 6.50 6.35 -0.78
CA THR A 179 7.35 5.30 -0.21
C THR A 179 6.95 4.94 1.23
N ASP A 180 6.43 5.92 1.96
CA ASP A 180 6.01 5.80 3.36
C ASP A 180 4.81 4.89 3.58
N LEU A 181 3.89 4.85 2.63
CA LEU A 181 2.70 4.02 2.68
C LEU A 181 3.05 2.54 2.50
N ILE A 182 3.94 2.22 1.56
CA ILE A 182 4.39 0.83 1.32
C ILE A 182 5.19 0.31 2.50
N ALA A 183 6.06 1.14 3.08
CA ALA A 183 6.79 0.81 4.29
C ALA A 183 5.81 0.52 5.45
N GLY A 184 4.77 1.34 5.62
CA GLY A 184 3.73 1.13 6.62
C GLY A 184 2.95 -0.17 6.43
N VAL A 185 2.51 -0.49 5.20
CA VAL A 185 1.83 -1.75 4.89
C VAL A 185 2.72 -2.95 5.18
N ARG A 186 3.99 -2.93 4.75
CA ARG A 186 4.92 -4.05 5.00
C ARG A 186 5.17 -4.28 6.48
N LEU A 187 5.36 -3.20 7.24
CA LEU A 187 5.58 -3.30 8.68
C LEU A 187 4.33 -3.82 9.40
N ALA A 188 3.14 -3.40 8.97
CA ALA A 188 1.88 -3.92 9.50
C ALA A 188 1.67 -5.41 9.13
N GLU A 189 2.01 -5.83 7.91
CA GLU A 189 1.97 -7.24 7.50
C GLU A 189 2.97 -8.11 8.26
N GLN A 190 4.16 -7.59 8.56
CA GLN A 190 5.16 -8.29 9.38
C GLN A 190 4.66 -8.57 10.80
N GLY A 191 3.94 -7.62 11.40
CA GLY A 191 3.36 -7.76 12.74
C GLY A 191 1.96 -8.39 12.78
N ARG A 192 1.48 -8.94 11.66
CA ARG A 192 0.10 -9.45 11.55
C ARG A 192 -0.20 -10.53 12.57
N ALA A 193 0.74 -11.45 12.82
CA ALA A 193 0.54 -12.55 13.76
C ALA A 193 0.35 -12.03 15.20
N GLU A 194 1.12 -11.02 15.60
CA GLU A 194 1.04 -10.38 16.91
C GLU A 194 -0.25 -9.57 17.06
N MET A 195 -0.69 -8.89 16.00
CA MET A 195 -1.96 -8.17 15.96
C MET A 195 -3.16 -9.13 16.06
N ASP A 196 -3.15 -10.23 15.29
CA ASP A 196 -4.21 -11.24 15.30
C ASP A 196 -4.31 -11.91 16.68
N TRP A 197 -3.16 -12.19 17.30
CA TRP A 197 -3.11 -12.72 18.66
C TRP A 197 -3.69 -11.72 19.67
N LEU A 198 -3.31 -10.44 19.60
CA LEU A 198 -3.82 -9.41 20.50
C LEU A 198 -5.34 -9.27 20.35
N ALA A 199 -5.83 -9.16 19.11
CA ALA A 199 -7.25 -9.08 18.80
C ALA A 199 -8.01 -10.26 19.39
N ALA A 200 -7.56 -11.50 19.14
CA ALA A 200 -8.16 -12.72 19.65
C ALA A 200 -8.14 -12.80 21.18
N SER A 201 -7.03 -12.40 21.82
CA SER A 201 -6.89 -12.45 23.28
C SER A 201 -7.83 -11.49 24.02
N LEU A 202 -8.14 -10.35 23.40
CA LEU A 202 -8.99 -9.30 23.96
C LEU A 202 -10.45 -9.39 23.49
N GLY A 203 -10.75 -10.21 22.47
CA GLY A 203 -12.04 -10.19 21.78
C GLY A 203 -12.31 -8.86 21.06
N ALA A 204 -11.25 -8.12 20.73
CA ALA A 204 -11.27 -6.76 20.20
C ALA A 204 -10.94 -6.73 18.70
N GLU A 205 -11.07 -5.55 18.09
CA GLU A 205 -10.46 -5.26 16.79
C GLU A 205 -9.10 -4.58 17.02
N CYS A 206 -8.04 -5.05 16.34
CA CYS A 206 -6.73 -4.43 16.36
C CYS A 206 -6.41 -3.86 14.97
N THR A 207 -6.09 -2.58 14.89
CA THR A 207 -5.80 -1.86 13.65
C THR A 207 -4.41 -1.24 13.70
N ALA A 208 -3.67 -1.34 12.60
CA ALA A 208 -2.41 -0.63 12.42
C ALA A 208 -2.62 0.54 11.47
N MET A 209 -2.21 1.74 11.87
CA MET A 209 -2.33 2.95 11.08
C MET A 209 -0.94 3.54 10.83
N ALA A 210 -0.58 3.85 9.59
CA ALA A 210 0.68 4.56 9.31
C ALA A 210 0.44 6.05 9.12
N VAL A 211 1.41 6.85 9.55
CA VAL A 211 1.46 8.28 9.25
C VAL A 211 1.95 8.46 7.82
N VAL A 212 1.17 9.19 7.02
CA VAL A 212 1.48 9.53 5.63
C VAL A 212 1.23 11.04 5.48
N ASN A 213 2.31 11.83 5.45
CA ASN A 213 2.27 13.29 5.51
C ASN A 213 1.39 13.80 6.67
N ASP A 214 0.34 14.55 6.31
CA ASP A 214 -0.61 15.24 7.17
C ASP A 214 -1.85 14.40 7.52
N GLN A 215 -1.78 13.08 7.31
CA GLN A 215 -2.86 12.12 7.51
C GLN A 215 -2.32 10.81 8.13
N MET A 216 -3.21 10.04 8.72
CA MET A 216 -2.98 8.63 9.05
C MET A 216 -3.86 7.76 8.17
N ALA A 217 -3.37 6.59 7.78
CA ALA A 217 -4.14 5.63 6.99
C ALA A 217 -4.11 4.24 7.64
N VAL A 218 -5.27 3.59 7.73
CA VAL A 218 -5.40 2.22 8.24
C VAL A 218 -4.73 1.26 7.24
N MET A 219 -3.77 0.45 7.69
CA MET A 219 -2.98 -0.44 6.83
C MET A 219 -3.43 -1.88 6.90
N VAL A 220 -3.75 -2.35 8.10
CA VAL A 220 -4.14 -3.72 8.43
C VAL A 220 -5.13 -3.69 9.58
N ALA A 221 -6.13 -4.57 9.55
CA ALA A 221 -7.01 -4.88 10.67
C ALA A 221 -6.96 -6.38 10.95
N GLY A 222 -6.93 -6.75 12.22
CA GLY A 222 -7.13 -8.11 12.74
C GLY A 222 -8.32 -8.11 13.69
N THR A 223 -9.19 -9.13 13.62
CA THR A 223 -10.40 -9.22 14.44
C THR A 223 -10.39 -10.47 15.31
N GLY A 224 -10.61 -10.31 16.62
CA GLY A 224 -10.68 -11.41 17.57
C GLY A 224 -12.06 -12.04 17.72
N SER A 225 -13.07 -11.49 17.06
CA SER A 225 -14.48 -11.82 17.23
C SER A 225 -15.20 -11.80 15.88
N SER A 226 -16.38 -12.41 15.81
CA SER A 226 -17.15 -12.60 14.55
C SER A 226 -17.85 -11.33 14.03
N TRP A 227 -17.37 -10.14 14.39
CA TRP A 227 -17.92 -8.88 13.89
C TRP A 227 -17.29 -8.56 12.53
N ASP A 228 -18.03 -7.85 11.67
CA ASP A 228 -17.43 -7.19 10.51
C ASP A 228 -16.45 -6.12 11.02
N ALA A 229 -15.20 -6.13 10.52
CA ALA A 229 -14.21 -5.11 10.88
C ALA A 229 -14.76 -3.71 10.56
N GLU A 230 -14.78 -2.83 11.56
CA GLU A 230 -15.36 -1.50 11.40
C GLU A 230 -14.38 -0.58 10.67
N ALA A 231 -13.08 -0.76 10.91
CA ALA A 231 -12.03 -0.05 10.19
C ALA A 231 -11.80 -0.65 8.80
N ARG A 232 -11.79 0.20 7.79
CA ARG A 232 -11.52 -0.23 6.41
C ARG A 232 -10.05 -0.01 6.08
N LEU A 233 -9.40 -1.00 5.47
CA LEU A 233 -8.06 -0.82 4.92
C LEU A 233 -8.04 0.42 4.02
N GLY A 234 -7.08 1.31 4.26
CA GLY A 234 -6.90 2.58 3.58
C GLY A 234 -7.77 3.74 4.07
N GLU A 235 -8.65 3.52 5.05
CA GLU A 235 -9.39 4.61 5.71
C GLU A 235 -8.44 5.68 6.24
N ARG A 236 -8.77 6.95 5.97
CA ARG A 236 -7.95 8.11 6.29
C ARG A 236 -8.50 8.84 7.50
N ILE A 237 -7.56 9.19 8.36
CA ILE A 237 -7.81 9.97 9.54
C ILE A 237 -6.96 11.24 9.42
N PRO A 238 -7.54 12.44 9.58
CA PRO A 238 -6.77 13.66 9.49
C PRO A 238 -5.77 13.73 10.65
N LEU A 239 -4.52 14.11 10.37
CA LEU A 239 -3.51 14.35 11.41
C LEU A 239 -3.64 15.78 11.96
N MET A 240 -4.74 16.04 12.67
CA MET A 240 -5.08 17.33 13.26
C MET A 240 -5.76 17.12 14.61
N PRO A 241 -5.75 18.10 15.53
CA PRO A 241 -6.49 17.98 16.77
C PRO A 241 -7.99 17.69 16.55
N PRO A 242 -8.60 16.77 17.34
CA PRO A 242 -8.03 16.04 18.47
C PRO A 242 -7.21 14.78 18.12
N MET A 243 -7.04 14.47 16.83
CA MET A 243 -6.41 13.24 16.34
C MET A 243 -4.90 13.37 16.11
N GLY A 244 -4.18 12.24 16.24
CA GLY A 244 -2.77 12.16 15.89
C GLY A 244 -1.79 12.42 17.03
N GLU A 245 -2.27 12.53 18.26
CA GLU A 245 -1.45 12.81 19.45
C GLU A 245 -0.22 11.90 19.61
N LEU A 246 -0.35 10.59 19.35
CA LEU A 246 0.79 9.65 19.42
C LEU A 246 1.86 9.92 18.38
N CYS A 247 1.49 10.47 17.22
CA CYS A 247 2.44 10.81 16.17
C CYS A 247 3.21 12.10 16.49
N LEU A 248 2.67 12.94 17.38
CA LEU A 248 3.21 14.26 17.72
C LEU A 248 3.82 14.31 19.12
N ALA A 249 3.49 13.38 20.03
CA ALA A 249 3.86 13.46 21.44
C ALA A 249 5.38 13.46 21.67
N TRP A 250 6.19 13.02 20.72
CA TRP A 250 7.67 13.01 20.81
C TRP A 250 8.37 13.88 19.75
N GLU A 251 7.61 14.63 18.95
CA GLU A 251 8.17 15.55 17.97
C GLU A 251 8.58 16.88 18.63
N ASP A 252 9.27 17.74 17.86
CA ASP A 252 9.68 19.06 18.31
C ASP A 252 8.50 20.06 18.40
N GLU A 253 8.74 21.20 19.07
CA GLU A 253 7.71 22.23 19.25
C GLU A 253 7.22 22.84 17.93
N ASP A 254 8.04 22.83 16.87
CA ASP A 254 7.65 23.35 15.56
C ASP A 254 6.65 22.40 14.87
N ALA A 255 6.85 21.10 14.97
CA ALA A 255 5.91 20.08 14.51
C ALA A 255 4.60 20.12 15.32
N ILE A 256 4.70 20.25 16.65
CA ILE A 256 3.53 20.39 17.53
C ILE A 256 2.75 21.65 17.19
N GLN A 257 3.41 22.79 16.98
CA GLN A 257 2.74 24.04 16.64
C GLN A 257 2.04 23.96 15.27
N ARG A 258 2.68 23.37 14.25
CA ARG A 258 2.04 23.12 12.94
C ARG A 258 0.80 22.23 13.06
N TRP A 259 0.81 21.24 13.94
CA TRP A 259 -0.36 20.41 14.21
C TRP A 259 -1.47 21.21 14.92
N LEU A 260 -1.13 22.01 15.94
CA LEU A 260 -2.08 22.88 16.64
C LEU A 260 -2.72 23.94 15.73
N ASP A 261 -1.97 24.48 14.77
CA ASP A 261 -2.48 25.47 13.80
C ASP A 261 -3.59 24.90 12.89
N ARG A 262 -3.74 23.56 12.85
CA ARG A 262 -4.80 22.87 12.10
C ARG A 262 -6.08 22.68 12.91
N ALA A 263 -6.09 22.99 14.21
CA ALA A 263 -7.27 22.97 15.07
C ALA A 263 -8.33 23.94 14.55
N LEU A 264 -9.61 23.56 14.70
CA LEU A 264 -10.69 24.44 14.28
C LEU A 264 -11.03 25.47 15.36
N PRO A 265 -11.46 26.68 14.99
CA PRO A 265 -11.95 27.67 15.97
C PRO A 265 -13.17 27.21 16.76
N SER A 266 -13.91 26.22 16.25
CA SER A 266 -15.08 25.60 16.87
C SER A 266 -14.74 24.46 17.83
N ASP A 267 -13.45 24.19 18.03
CA ASP A 267 -12.98 23.17 18.96
C ASP A 267 -13.11 23.68 20.40
N ASP A 268 -13.77 22.90 21.25
CA ASP A 268 -13.96 23.24 22.67
C ASP A 268 -12.64 23.17 23.46
N CYS A 269 -11.60 22.55 22.89
CA CYS A 269 -10.32 22.36 23.52
C CYS A 269 -9.30 23.43 23.12
N SER A 270 -8.64 24.01 24.11
CA SER A 270 -7.60 25.01 23.94
C SER A 270 -6.27 24.39 23.49
N PRO A 271 -5.39 25.15 22.80
CA PRO A 271 -4.04 24.70 22.48
C PRO A 271 -3.21 24.28 23.70
N HIS A 272 -3.52 24.81 24.89
CA HIS A 272 -2.86 24.42 26.13
C HIS A 272 -3.26 23.00 26.55
N GLU A 273 -4.55 22.67 26.49
CA GLU A 273 -5.05 21.34 26.83
C GLU A 273 -4.54 20.27 25.86
N TYR A 274 -4.38 20.60 24.57
CA TYR A 274 -3.72 19.70 23.63
C TYR A 274 -2.26 19.41 24.00
N ARG A 275 -1.50 20.41 24.45
CA ARG A 275 -0.14 20.18 24.95
C ARG A 275 -0.12 19.33 26.21
N GLU A 276 -1.08 19.52 27.12
CA GLU A 276 -1.25 18.66 28.31
C GLU A 276 -1.52 17.20 27.91
N ARG A 277 -2.33 16.96 26.86
CA ARG A 277 -2.55 15.60 26.31
C ARG A 277 -1.27 14.99 25.78
N LEU A 278 -0.51 15.73 24.96
CA LEU A 278 0.77 15.24 24.43
C LEU A 278 1.75 14.88 25.57
N ARG A 279 1.78 15.67 26.65
CA ARG A 279 2.59 15.36 27.85
C ARG A 279 2.11 14.09 28.56
N ALA A 280 0.80 13.93 28.73
CA ALA A 280 0.23 12.75 29.36
C ALA A 280 0.56 11.47 28.55
N VAL A 281 0.39 11.54 27.23
CA VAL A 281 0.76 10.45 26.30
C VAL A 281 2.26 10.16 26.36
N ARG A 282 3.12 11.18 26.34
CA ARG A 282 4.58 11.03 26.44
C ARG A 282 5.00 10.34 27.73
N ASN A 283 4.41 10.71 28.86
CA ASN A 283 4.73 10.14 30.17
C ASN A 283 4.26 8.69 30.31
N ARG A 284 3.13 8.35 29.71
CA ARG A 284 2.49 7.04 29.84
C ARG A 284 2.92 6.05 28.76
N GLY A 285 3.31 6.52 27.58
CA GLY A 285 3.71 5.71 26.42
C GLY A 285 2.56 5.31 25.48
N TRP A 286 1.31 5.45 25.90
CA TRP A 286 0.11 5.07 25.14
C TRP A 286 -1.01 6.09 25.31
N SER A 287 -1.99 6.07 24.40
CA SER A 287 -3.18 6.92 24.45
C SER A 287 -4.46 6.11 24.74
N VAL A 288 -5.47 6.79 25.29
CA VAL A 288 -6.80 6.22 25.55
C VAL A 288 -7.87 7.26 25.21
N THR A 289 -8.92 6.82 24.55
CA THR A 289 -10.12 7.61 24.30
C THR A 289 -11.28 7.03 25.09
N MET A 290 -12.12 7.90 25.64
CA MET A 290 -13.37 7.50 26.32
C MET A 290 -14.55 7.68 25.38
N LYS A 291 -15.58 6.85 25.52
CA LYS A 291 -16.84 7.07 24.82
C LYS A 291 -17.40 8.43 25.21
N GLY A 292 -17.61 9.29 24.21
CA GLY A 292 -18.15 10.63 24.41
C GLY A 292 -19.67 10.70 24.27
N ASP A 293 -20.22 11.89 24.46
CA ASP A 293 -21.64 12.20 24.24
C ASP A 293 -21.99 12.41 22.75
N TYR A 294 -21.08 12.07 21.83
CA TYR A 294 -21.31 12.21 20.39
C TYR A 294 -21.92 10.95 19.78
N ARG A 295 -22.57 11.10 18.62
CA ARG A 295 -23.09 9.97 17.86
C ARG A 295 -21.97 9.33 17.04
N ASP A 296 -21.53 8.15 17.45
CA ASP A 296 -20.52 7.36 16.74
C ASP A 296 -20.81 7.28 15.23
N GLU A 297 -22.06 7.04 14.84
CA GLU A 297 -22.48 6.97 13.43
C GLU A 297 -22.16 8.24 12.62
N GLU A 298 -22.33 9.43 13.23
CA GLU A 298 -22.08 10.72 12.55
C GLU A 298 -20.58 10.96 12.36
N VAL A 299 -19.76 10.64 13.38
CA VAL A 299 -18.30 10.76 13.31
C VAL A 299 -17.72 9.76 12.32
N PHE A 300 -18.17 8.51 12.35
CA PHE A 300 -17.75 7.49 11.38
C PHE A 300 -18.20 7.85 9.95
N ALA A 301 -19.38 8.43 9.77
CA ALA A 301 -19.80 8.92 8.46
C ALA A 301 -18.88 10.04 7.95
N ALA A 302 -18.52 10.98 8.82
CA ALA A 302 -17.60 12.07 8.49
C ALA A 302 -16.19 11.54 8.14
N LEU A 303 -15.64 10.58 8.90
CA LEU A 303 -14.35 9.95 8.60
C LEU A 303 -14.38 9.16 7.28
N ARG A 304 -15.49 8.48 6.97
CA ARG A 304 -15.67 7.82 5.67
C ARG A 304 -15.75 8.82 4.51
N GLU A 305 -16.46 9.93 4.68
CA GLU A 305 -16.52 10.99 3.67
C GLU A 305 -15.14 11.65 3.48
N TYR A 306 -14.41 11.91 4.56
CA TYR A 306 -13.02 12.37 4.54
C TYR A 306 -12.10 11.39 3.78
N SER A 307 -12.27 10.10 4.02
CA SER A 307 -11.48 9.05 3.38
C SER A 307 -11.70 8.96 1.87
N SER A 308 -12.87 9.38 1.39
CA SER A 308 -13.20 9.35 -0.04
C SER A 308 -12.35 10.31 -0.88
N GLY A 309 -11.82 11.39 -0.27
CA GLY A 309 -11.10 12.45 -0.97
C GLY A 309 -11.93 13.23 -2.01
N ARG A 310 -13.25 12.97 -2.11
CA ARG A 310 -14.15 13.56 -3.11
C ARG A 310 -15.10 14.56 -2.47
N TYR A 311 -14.56 15.64 -1.94
CA TYR A 311 -15.32 16.67 -1.26
C TYR A 311 -14.89 18.08 -1.70
N THR A 312 -15.82 19.01 -1.67
CA THR A 312 -15.54 20.45 -1.85
C THR A 312 -14.89 21.04 -0.59
N PRO A 313 -14.22 22.19 -0.67
CA PRO A 313 -13.70 22.87 0.53
C PRO A 313 -14.76 23.20 1.60
N ALA A 314 -16.04 23.32 1.21
CA ALA A 314 -17.14 23.50 2.15
C ALA A 314 -17.47 22.19 2.90
N GLN A 315 -17.52 21.07 2.18
CA GLN A 315 -17.71 19.75 2.77
C GLN A 315 -16.52 19.37 3.66
N GLU A 316 -15.29 19.67 3.25
CA GLU A 316 -14.10 19.42 4.09
C GLU A 316 -14.19 20.14 5.44
N ARG A 317 -14.56 21.42 5.43
CA ARG A 317 -14.76 22.18 6.67
C ARG A 317 -15.84 21.57 7.54
N HIS A 318 -16.97 21.16 6.94
CA HIS A 318 -18.06 20.53 7.68
C HIS A 318 -17.64 19.19 8.31
N ILE A 319 -16.92 18.35 7.58
CA ILE A 319 -16.36 17.09 8.08
C ILE A 319 -15.44 17.36 9.27
N ARG A 320 -14.52 18.32 9.14
CA ARG A 320 -13.59 18.70 10.22
C ARG A 320 -14.34 19.24 11.45
N GLU A 321 -15.44 19.99 11.28
CA GLU A 321 -16.29 20.48 12.37
C GLU A 321 -16.98 19.35 13.12
N ILE A 322 -17.38 18.26 12.44
CA ILE A 322 -17.92 17.07 13.10
C ILE A 322 -16.83 16.40 13.93
N ILE A 323 -15.62 16.25 13.36
CA ILE A 323 -14.48 15.63 14.04
C ILE A 323 -14.07 16.44 15.28
N SER A 324 -14.04 17.78 15.22
CA SER A 324 -13.65 18.62 16.36
C SER A 324 -14.61 18.52 17.55
N ARG A 325 -15.84 18.01 17.37
CA ARG A 325 -16.77 17.78 18.49
C ARG A 325 -16.37 16.58 19.35
N THR A 326 -15.45 15.75 18.87
CA THR A 326 -14.94 14.59 19.63
C THR A 326 -13.85 14.97 20.62
N SER A 327 -13.39 16.22 20.64
CA SER A 327 -12.20 16.64 21.40
C SER A 327 -12.28 16.33 22.89
N SER A 328 -13.45 16.41 23.52
CA SER A 328 -13.63 16.11 24.95
C SER A 328 -13.32 14.65 25.31
N SER A 329 -13.56 13.69 24.40
CA SER A 329 -13.26 12.27 24.59
C SER A 329 -11.78 11.93 24.67
N TYR A 330 -10.93 12.85 24.20
CA TYR A 330 -9.47 12.74 24.20
C TYR A 330 -8.83 13.50 25.38
N ALA A 331 -9.64 13.99 26.34
CA ALA A 331 -9.11 14.72 27.49
C ALA A 331 -8.13 13.84 28.31
N PRO A 332 -7.06 14.44 28.88
CA PRO A 332 -6.15 13.68 29.75
C PRO A 332 -6.92 13.06 30.91
N ILE A 333 -6.78 11.74 31.09
CA ILE A 333 -7.44 11.03 32.18
C ILE A 333 -6.44 10.49 33.18
N THR A 334 -6.77 10.63 34.47
CA THR A 334 -6.12 9.89 35.55
C THR A 334 -7.02 8.71 35.91
N LEU A 335 -6.51 7.49 35.73
CA LEU A 335 -7.23 6.28 36.11
C LEU A 335 -7.17 6.12 37.64
N LEU A 336 -8.33 6.00 38.27
CA LEU A 336 -8.51 5.92 39.72
C LEU A 336 -9.04 4.55 40.11
N ASP A 337 -8.53 4.03 41.23
CA ASP A 337 -9.01 2.78 41.79
C ASP A 337 -10.45 2.91 42.28
N GLY A 338 -11.29 1.91 41.95
CA GLY A 338 -12.70 1.86 42.33
C GLY A 338 -13.66 2.51 41.33
N GLU A 339 -13.16 3.31 40.39
CA GLU A 339 -13.94 3.90 39.31
C GLU A 339 -14.16 2.93 38.14
N ARG A 340 -15.21 3.19 37.36
CA ARG A 340 -15.52 2.46 36.12
C ARG A 340 -15.54 3.39 34.92
N TYR A 341 -15.04 2.89 33.80
CA TYR A 341 -14.82 3.67 32.59
C TYR A 341 -15.50 3.03 31.39
N GLU A 342 -15.93 3.88 30.46
CA GLU A 342 -16.38 3.49 29.13
C GLU A 342 -15.27 3.83 28.14
N VAL A 343 -14.38 2.87 27.89
CA VAL A 343 -13.27 3.04 26.95
C VAL A 343 -13.77 2.88 25.52
N ASP A 344 -13.41 3.82 24.67
CA ASP A 344 -13.65 3.78 23.24
C ASP A 344 -12.49 3.05 22.53
N SER A 345 -11.27 3.55 22.72
CA SER A 345 -10.08 2.93 22.14
C SER A 345 -8.82 3.10 22.99
N LEU A 346 -7.87 2.19 22.80
CA LEU A 346 -6.50 2.31 23.31
C LEU A 346 -5.54 2.33 22.14
N LEU A 347 -4.51 3.17 22.20
CA LEU A 347 -3.55 3.36 21.12
C LEU A 347 -2.10 3.27 21.62
N ALA A 348 -1.22 2.68 20.83
CA ALA A 348 0.20 2.57 21.13
C ALA A 348 1.09 2.90 19.91
N PRO A 349 2.25 3.53 20.11
CA PRO A 349 3.19 3.85 19.04
C PRO A 349 4.07 2.63 18.70
N VAL A 350 4.30 2.41 17.41
CA VAL A 350 5.34 1.52 16.88
C VAL A 350 6.45 2.37 16.32
N TRP A 351 7.67 2.10 16.75
CA TRP A 351 8.84 2.92 16.49
C TRP A 351 9.67 2.40 15.33
N ASP A 352 10.24 3.31 14.56
CA ASP A 352 11.32 2.99 13.63
C ASP A 352 12.70 3.03 14.29
N SER A 353 13.75 2.65 13.54
CA SER A 353 15.13 2.67 14.01
C SER A 353 15.69 4.07 14.32
N ALA A 354 15.01 5.14 13.87
CA ALA A 354 15.37 6.51 14.16
C ALA A 354 14.69 7.05 15.45
N GLY A 355 13.81 6.26 16.07
CA GLY A 355 13.03 6.65 17.23
C GLY A 355 11.81 7.50 16.90
N LYS A 356 11.32 7.43 15.65
CA LYS A 356 10.09 8.10 15.21
C LYS A 356 8.92 7.12 15.19
N VAL A 357 7.73 7.62 15.52
CA VAL A 357 6.50 6.83 15.43
C VAL A 357 6.14 6.59 13.96
N ARG A 358 6.15 5.32 13.55
CA ARG A 358 5.91 4.91 12.16
C ARG A 358 4.53 4.28 11.96
N LEU A 359 4.09 3.50 12.94
CA LEU A 359 2.71 3.03 13.01
C LEU A 359 2.11 3.41 14.36
N VAL A 360 0.79 3.50 14.38
CA VAL A 360 -0.02 3.54 15.58
C VAL A 360 -0.89 2.29 15.58
N LEU A 361 -0.74 1.44 16.59
CA LEU A 361 -1.69 0.37 16.86
C LEU A 361 -2.87 0.94 17.63
N ARG A 362 -4.08 0.53 17.27
CA ARG A 362 -5.31 0.89 17.96
C ARG A 362 -6.15 -0.34 18.20
N ILE A 363 -6.64 -0.49 19.42
CA ILE A 363 -7.66 -1.49 19.78
C ILE A 363 -9.00 -0.82 20.07
N THR A 364 -10.06 -1.35 19.47
CA THR A 364 -11.47 -0.89 19.60
C THR A 364 -12.37 -2.07 19.96
N HIS A 365 -13.67 -1.80 20.16
CA HIS A 365 -14.65 -2.80 20.62
C HIS A 365 -14.29 -3.44 21.97
N LEU A 366 -13.69 -2.66 22.86
CA LEU A 366 -13.39 -3.09 24.21
C LEU A 366 -14.67 -3.25 25.04
N PRO A 367 -14.67 -4.15 26.05
CA PRO A 367 -15.78 -4.27 26.97
C PRO A 367 -16.15 -2.95 27.65
N SER A 368 -17.45 -2.74 27.88
CA SER A 368 -17.97 -1.59 28.63
C SER A 368 -17.80 -1.75 30.15
N SER A 369 -17.87 -0.63 30.87
CA SER A 369 -17.86 -0.55 32.33
C SER A 369 -16.65 -1.25 33.00
N VAL A 370 -15.46 -0.82 32.61
CA VAL A 370 -14.18 -1.47 32.98
C VAL A 370 -13.44 -0.73 34.08
N THR A 371 -12.59 -1.42 34.83
CA THR A 371 -11.78 -0.83 35.90
C THR A 371 -10.45 -0.29 35.38
N ALA A 372 -9.82 0.62 36.14
CA ALA A 372 -8.46 1.11 35.88
C ALA A 372 -7.44 -0.01 35.66
N GLN A 373 -7.55 -1.09 36.44
CA GLN A 373 -6.66 -2.25 36.33
C GLN A 373 -6.83 -3.00 35.01
N GLN A 374 -8.08 -3.15 34.52
CA GLN A 374 -8.34 -3.78 33.22
C GLN A 374 -7.77 -2.96 32.07
N ILE A 375 -7.96 -1.64 32.11
CA ILE A 375 -7.42 -0.72 31.08
C ILE A 375 -5.90 -0.81 31.04
N THR A 376 -5.25 -0.80 32.19
CA THR A 376 -3.79 -0.89 32.30
C THR A 376 -3.29 -2.22 31.75
N ALA A 377 -3.95 -3.34 32.09
CA ALA A 377 -3.58 -4.66 31.58
C ALA A 377 -3.70 -4.76 30.05
N TRP A 378 -4.74 -4.15 29.45
CA TRP A 378 -4.89 -4.09 28.00
C TRP A 378 -3.85 -3.19 27.34
N ALA A 379 -3.55 -2.04 27.96
CA ALA A 379 -2.51 -1.16 27.49
C ALA A 379 -1.12 -1.83 27.53
N ASP A 380 -0.82 -2.61 28.58
CA ASP A 380 0.43 -3.37 28.70
C ASP A 380 0.55 -4.40 27.57
N GLN A 381 -0.53 -5.14 27.27
CA GLN A 381 -0.55 -6.08 26.14
C GLN A 381 -0.38 -5.39 24.80
N LEU A 382 -1.09 -4.28 24.58
CA LEU A 382 -0.97 -3.47 23.38
C LEU A 382 0.45 -2.93 23.20
N MET A 383 1.09 -2.45 24.27
CA MET A 383 2.46 -1.95 24.25
C MET A 383 3.47 -3.07 24.00
N LEU A 384 3.25 -4.28 24.52
CA LEU A 384 4.08 -5.44 24.20
C LEU A 384 4.02 -5.78 22.71
N THR A 385 2.82 -5.81 22.12
CA THR A 385 2.64 -5.99 20.67
C THR A 385 3.33 -4.89 19.87
N ALA A 386 3.13 -3.63 20.25
CA ALA A 386 3.76 -2.49 19.58
C ALA A 386 5.30 -2.53 19.66
N THR A 387 5.84 -2.97 20.80
CA THR A 387 7.29 -3.13 21.01
C THR A 387 7.85 -4.26 20.16
N ALA A 388 7.14 -5.39 20.03
CA ALA A 388 7.56 -6.50 19.17
C ALA A 388 7.62 -6.09 17.68
N MET A 389 6.75 -5.17 17.26
CA MET A 389 6.72 -4.61 15.91
C MET A 389 7.72 -3.45 15.70
N SER A 390 8.29 -2.90 16.78
CA SER A 390 9.21 -1.76 16.70
C SER A 390 10.61 -2.20 16.29
N ILE A 391 11.29 -1.38 15.51
CA ILE A 391 12.67 -1.66 15.09
C ILE A 391 13.62 -1.07 16.13
N ALA A 392 14.55 -1.89 16.65
CA ALA A 392 15.55 -1.41 17.59
C ALA A 392 16.38 -0.26 17.01
N PRO A 393 16.74 0.78 17.80
CA PRO A 393 17.57 1.87 17.31
C PRO A 393 18.91 1.34 16.79
N THR A 394 19.35 1.78 15.62
CA THR A 394 20.73 1.53 15.21
C THR A 394 21.65 2.34 16.12
N ALA A 395 22.58 1.66 16.81
CA ALA A 395 23.60 2.34 17.61
C ALA A 395 24.33 3.34 16.70
N ARG A 396 24.20 4.64 17.00
CA ARG A 396 24.96 5.68 16.29
C ARG A 396 26.45 5.41 16.52
N GLY A 397 27.15 4.98 15.47
CA GLY A 397 28.60 4.84 15.44
C GLY A 397 29.30 6.19 15.38
#